data_AF-A0A383BTI2-F1
#
_entry.id   AF-A0A383BTI2-F1
#
_cell.length_a   1.000
_cell.length_b   1.000
_cell.length_c   1.000
_cell.angle_alpha   90.00
_cell.angle_beta   90.00
_cell.angle_gamma   90.00
#
_symmetry.space_group_name_H-M   'P 1'
#
loop_
_entity.id
_entity.type
_entity.pdbx_description
1 polymer ?
#
loop_
_entity_poly.entity_id
_entity_poly.type
_entity_poly.pdbx_seq_one_letter_code
_entity_poly.pdbx_strand_id
1 'polypeptide(L)' 'MNRILFFISLFIASAFGQPKEQIEFQLNTISGVVLNSIDATPVVQLKVEVLSGNNLTKDSTLTD' A
#
# COMPACT_ATOMS: atom_id res chain seq x y z
N MET A 1 34.16 -3.86 30.80
CA MET A 1 32.69 -3.80 30.97
C MET A 1 32.01 -2.94 29.90
N ASN A 2 32.42 -1.68 29.70
CA ASN A 2 31.78 -0.76 28.74
C ASN A 2 31.75 -1.25 27.28
N ARG A 3 32.79 -1.95 26.81
CA ARG A 3 32.84 -2.48 25.44
C ARG A 3 31.81 -3.59 25.19
N ILE A 4 31.57 -4.45 26.18
CA ILE A 4 30.61 -5.56 26.07
C ILE A 4 29.18 -5.01 26.02
N LEU A 5 28.88 -4.04 26.89
CA LEU A 5 27.59 -3.34 26.89
C LEU A 5 27.32 -2.63 25.56
N PHE A 6 28.36 -2.02 24.97
CA PHE A 6 28.26 -1.42 23.64
C PHE A 6 27.89 -2.45 22.57
N PHE A 7 28.58 -3.59 22.52
CA PHE A 7 28.25 -4.64 21.55
C PHE A 7 26.86 -5.24 21.74
N ILE A 8 26.41 -5.42 22.99
CA ILE A 8 25.05 -5.87 23.29
C ILE A 8 24.02 -4.85 22.80
N SER A 9 24.25 -3.56 23.03
CA SER A 9 23.36 -2.49 22.57
C SER A 9 23.27 -2.42 21.04
N LEU A 10 24.40 -2.64 20.35
CA LEU A 10 24.47 -2.66 18.90
C LEU A 10 23.70 -3.86 18.31
N PHE A 11 23.79 -5.03 18.96
CA PHE A 11 23.08 -6.23 18.55
C PHE A 11 21.55 -6.08 18.70
N ILE A 12 21.11 -5.49 19.82
CA ILE A 12 19.68 -5.23 20.04
C ILE A 12 19.16 -4.21 19.02
N ALA A 13 19.88 -3.10 18.81
CA ALA A 13 19.48 -2.09 17.84
C ALA A 13 19.38 -2.64 16.41
N SER A 14 20.29 -3.54 16.00
CA SER A 14 20.26 -4.16 14.68
C SER A 14 19.17 -5.22 14.52
N ALA A 15 18.90 -6.03 15.55
CA ALA A 15 17.85 -7.05 15.51
C ALA A 15 16.44 -6.46 15.46
N PHE A 16 16.19 -5.35 16.16
CA PHE A 16 14.87 -4.71 16.22
C PHE A 16 14.68 -3.57 15.23
N GLY A 17 15.77 -3.02 14.68
CA GLY A 17 15.75 -1.93 13.70
C GLY A 17 15.66 -2.39 12.24
N GLN A 18 15.63 -3.70 11.96
CA GLN A 18 15.51 -4.19 10.60
C GLN A 18 14.16 -3.75 10.02
N PRO A 19 14.14 -3.06 8.86
CA PRO A 19 12.89 -2.75 8.19
C PRO A 19 12.16 -4.06 7.92
N LYS A 20 10.88 -4.14 8.31
CA LYS A 20 10.04 -5.26 7.88
C LYS A 20 10.08 -5.30 6.36
N GLU A 21 10.30 -6.48 5.78
CA GLU A 21 10.29 -6.66 4.32
C GLU A 21 9.01 -6.02 3.76
N GLN A 22 9.17 -4.88 3.10
CA GLN A 22 8.10 -4.21 2.39
C GLN A 22 8.25 -4.59 0.93
N ILE A 23 7.23 -5.26 0.40
CA ILE A 23 7.12 -5.53 -1.02
C ILE A 23 6.56 -4.26 -1.65
N GLU A 24 7.36 -3.63 -2.51
CA GLU A 24 6.90 -2.56 -3.38
C GLU A 24 6.63 -3.12 -4.77
N PHE A 25 5.46 -2.81 -5.33
CA PHE A 25 5.11 -3.17 -6.69
C PHE A 25 4.50 -1.97 -7.40
N GLN A 26 4.85 -1.82 -8.67
CA GLN A 26 4.31 -0.78 -9.52
C GLN A 26 3.09 -1.30 -10.28
N LEU A 27 1.98 -0.58 -10.17
CA LEU A 27 0.80 -0.81 -11.00
C LEU A 27 0.86 0.13 -12.21
N ASN A 28 1.01 -0.43 -13.40
CA ASN A 28 1.12 0.38 -14.62
C ASN A 28 -0.25 0.87 -15.10
N THR A 29 -1.27 0.00 -15.08
CA THR A 29 -2.62 0.33 -15.56
C THR A 29 -3.64 -0.58 -14.90
N ILE A 30 -4.77 0.00 -14.49
CA ILE A 30 -5.99 -0.70 -14.08
C ILE A 30 -7.11 -0.24 -15.01
N SER A 31 -7.81 -1.18 -15.64
CA SER A 31 -8.88 -0.89 -16.59
C SER A 31 -10.09 -1.77 -16.34
N GLY A 32 -11.29 -1.23 -16.56
CA GLY A 32 -12.54 -1.96 -16.44
C GLY A 32 -13.75 -1.06 -16.67
N VAL A 33 -14.94 -1.64 -16.59
CA VAL A 33 -16.23 -0.93 -16.66
C VAL A 33 -17.06 -1.33 -15.45
N VAL A 34 -17.69 -0.34 -14.82
CA VAL A 34 -18.67 -0.56 -13.76
C VAL A 34 -20.06 -0.51 -14.38
N LEU A 35 -20.84 -1.57 -14.17
CA LEU A 35 -22.20 -1.67 -14.67
C LEU A 35 -23.20 -1.51 -13.52
N ASN A 36 -24.31 -0.86 -13.81
CA ASN A 36 -25.47 -0.84 -12.94
C ASN A 36 -26.08 -2.24 -12.86
N SER A 37 -26.40 -2.71 -11.65
CA SER A 37 -26.94 -4.06 -11.43
C SER A 37 -28.36 -4.25 -11.94
N ILE A 38 -29.13 -3.17 -12.13
CA ILE A 38 -30.55 -3.23 -12.53
C ILE A 38 -30.69 -3.48 -14.04
N ASP A 39 -29.91 -2.76 -14.84
CA ASP A 39 -30.08 -2.69 -16.29
C ASP A 39 -28.79 -2.98 -17.09
N ALA A 40 -27.69 -3.32 -16.40
CA ALA A 40 -26.37 -3.57 -16.99
C ALA A 40 -25.83 -2.39 -17.83
N THR A 41 -26.28 -1.16 -17.57
CA THR A 41 -25.75 0.04 -18.22
C THR A 41 -24.46 0.52 -17.55
N PRO A 42 -23.51 1.12 -18.31
CA PRO A 42 -22.31 1.70 -17.71
C PRO A 42 -22.63 2.85 -16.75
N VAL A 43 -21.95 2.85 -15.60
CA VAL A 43 -22.02 3.96 -14.64
C VAL A 43 -20.87 4.93 -14.92
N VAL A 44 -21.22 6.17 -15.22
CA VAL A 44 -20.28 7.26 -15.55
C VAL A 44 -19.99 8.14 -14.34
N GLN A 45 -18.91 8.92 -14.40
CA GLN A 45 -18.53 9.90 -13.37
C GLN A 45 -18.34 9.31 -11.96
N LEU A 46 -17.76 8.11 -11.89
CA LEU A 46 -17.44 7.46 -10.63
C LEU A 46 -16.07 7.90 -10.12
N LYS A 47 -15.99 8.19 -8.83
CA LYS A 47 -14.70 8.31 -8.14
C LYS A 47 -14.17 6.92 -7.82
N VAL A 48 -13.00 6.60 -8.36
CA VAL A 48 -12.28 5.36 -8.10
C VAL A 48 -11.05 5.69 -7.29
N GLU A 49 -10.80 4.90 -6.25
CA GLU A 49 -9.66 5.07 -5.34
C GLU A 49 -8.88 3.76 -5.23
N VAL A 50 -7.56 3.84 -5.30
CA VAL A 50 -6.67 2.72 -4.99
C VAL A 50 -6.28 2.84 -3.52
N LEU A 51 -6.55 1.81 -2.73
CA LEU A 51 -6.24 1.78 -1.30
C LEU A 51 -5.10 0.79 -1.04
N SER A 52 -4.21 1.09 -0.10
CA SER A 52 -3.32 0.07 0.47
C SER A 52 -4.05 -0.83 1.47
N GLY A 53 -3.45 -1.96 1.84
CA GLY A 53 -4.03 -2.92 2.79
C GLY A 53 -4.32 -2.37 4.19
N ASN A 54 -3.90 -1.13 4.50
CA ASN A 54 -4.26 -0.39 5.70
C ASN A 54 -5.27 0.76 5.44
N ASN A 55 -6.01 0.71 4.33
CA ASN A 55 -7.04 1.66 3.91
C ASN A 55 -6.56 3.10 3.64
N LEU A 56 -5.25 3.32 3.44
CA LEU A 56 -4.75 4.62 2.98
C LEU A 56 -4.92 4.74 1.47
N THR A 57 -5.47 5.88 1.02
CA THR A 57 -5.56 6.19 -0.41
C THR A 57 -4.17 6.39 -1.00
N LYS A 58 -3.91 5.65 -2.08
CA LYS A 58 -2.67 5.68 -2.86
C LYS A 58 -2.82 6.51 -4.14
N ASP A 59 -3.98 6.42 -4.77
CA ASP A 59 -4.32 7.20 -5.96
C ASP A 59 -5.84 7.32 -6.09
N SER A 60 -6.32 8.27 -6.89
CA SER A 60 -7.74 8.41 -7.22
C SER A 60 -7.97 9.10 -8.57
N THR A 61 -8.98 8.66 -9.29
CA THR A 61 -9.42 9.30 -10.53
C THR A 61 -10.94 9.33 -10.64
N LEU A 62 -11.46 10.17 -11.54
CA LEU A 62 -12.85 10.14 -11.96
C LEU A 62 -12.94 9.37 -13.29
N THR A 63 -13.94 8.52 -13.43
CA THR A 63 -14.23 7.85 -14.71
C THR A 63 -14.96 8.80 -15.65
N ASP A 64 -14.73 8.63 -16.94
CA ASP A 64 -15.43 9.36 -18.01
C ASP A 64 -16.93 9.03 -18.07
#